data_AF-A0A7K2L057-F1
#
_entry.id   AF-A0A7K2L057-F1
#
_cell.length_a   1.000
_cell.length_b   1.000
_cell.length_c   1.000
_cell.angle_alpha   90.00
_cell.angle_beta   90.00
_cell.angle_gamma   90.00
#
_symmetry.space_group_name_H-M   'P 1'
#
loop_
_entity.id
_entity.type
_entity.pdbx_description
1 polymer ?
#
loop_
_entity_poly.entity_id
_entity_poly.type
_entity_poly.pdbx_seq_one_letter_code
_entity_poly.pdbx_strand_id
1 'polypeptide(L)'
;LLWRDPRGRVRSWVPQLFARYRDGTALLADCPSHPDAGGERALAAAEAVGAACEEVGWSYQRLPPLEGALAANLKWLAGYRHPRHRGRTGLLEAVVDEFERPRRLVEGVAAVGDPIEVLPVAFHALWAGLLQAAIDVPLHERVLVQAPESGGGLRLPGARDSSTDGLRAGAGIREAG
;
A
#
# COMPACT_ATOMS: atom_id res chain seq x y z
N LEU A 1 -20.51 3.14 8.58
CA LEU A 1 -21.82 3.82 8.53
C LEU A 1 -22.89 2.95 9.17
N LEU A 2 -23.78 3.55 9.95
CA LEU A 2 -25.01 2.93 10.46
C LEU A 2 -26.20 3.78 10.00
N TRP A 3 -27.26 3.15 9.49
CA TRP A 3 -28.49 3.84 9.09
C TRP A 3 -29.72 2.98 9.34
N ARG A 4 -30.91 3.58 9.24
CA ARG A 4 -32.18 2.84 9.26
C ARG A 4 -32.73 2.76 7.84
N ASP A 5 -33.14 1.57 7.42
CA ASP A 5 -33.85 1.39 6.16
C ASP A 5 -35.32 1.87 6.27
N PRO A 6 -36.08 1.97 5.15
CA PRO A 6 -37.48 2.39 5.20
C PRO A 6 -38.41 1.50 6.04
N ARG A 7 -37.97 0.29 6.41
CA ARG A 7 -38.69 -0.63 7.31
C ARG A 7 -38.25 -0.47 8.77
N GLY A 8 -37.45 0.56 9.08
CA GLY A 8 -36.94 0.87 10.42
C GLY A 8 -35.78 -0.02 10.89
N ARG A 9 -35.28 -0.94 10.04
CA ARG A 9 -34.21 -1.87 10.43
C ARG A 9 -32.86 -1.16 10.41
N VAL A 10 -32.05 -1.40 11.44
CA VAL A 10 -30.68 -0.88 11.49
C VAL A 10 -29.80 -1.68 10.54
N ARG A 11 -29.08 -0.98 9.67
CA ARG A 11 -28.11 -1.51 8.72
C ARG A 11 -26.73 -0.95 8.99
N SER A 12 -25.71 -1.70 8.61
CA SER A 12 -24.31 -1.31 8.73
C SER A 12 -23.53 -1.63 7.47
N TRP A 13 -22.59 -0.75 7.16
CA TRP A 13 -21.63 -0.91 6.07
C TRP A 13 -20.29 -0.25 6.42
N VAL A 14 -19.20 -0.92 6.08
CA VAL A 14 -17.83 -0.44 6.32
C VAL A 14 -17.14 -0.33 4.97
N PRO A 15 -16.90 0.90 4.48
CA PRO A 15 -16.12 1.10 3.26
C PRO A 15 -14.72 0.50 3.40
N GLN A 16 -14.18 -0.01 2.30
CA GLN A 16 -12.87 -0.66 2.29
C GLN A 16 -11.69 0.32 2.30
N LEU A 17 -11.90 1.54 1.80
CA LEU A 17 -10.88 2.60 1.75
C LEU A 17 -11.43 3.91 2.32
N PHE A 18 -10.53 4.64 2.98
CA PHE A 18 -10.72 6.02 3.39
C PHE A 18 -9.49 6.82 2.97
N ALA A 19 -9.68 7.90 2.22
CA ALA A 19 -8.62 8.82 1.85
C ALA A 19 -9.00 10.24 2.30
N ARG A 20 -8.05 10.93 2.95
CA ARG A 20 -8.20 12.31 3.38
C ARG A 20 -7.39 13.22 2.47
N TYR A 21 -8.02 14.22 1.89
CA TYR A 21 -7.37 15.20 1.04
C TYR A 21 -6.84 16.39 1.84
N ARG A 22 -5.85 17.11 1.28
CA ARG A 22 -5.22 18.28 1.92
C ARG A 22 -6.16 19.45 2.11
N ASP A 23 -7.17 19.57 1.24
CA ASP A 23 -8.23 20.58 1.32
C ASP A 23 -9.26 20.30 2.43
N GLY A 24 -9.12 19.19 3.15
CA GLY A 24 -10.02 18.80 4.23
C GLY A 24 -11.22 17.95 3.79
N THR A 25 -11.40 17.70 2.48
CA THR A 25 -12.40 16.75 1.98
C THR A 25 -11.92 15.29 2.17
N ALA A 26 -12.82 14.33 1.98
CA ALA A 26 -12.46 12.91 2.04
C ALA A 26 -13.20 12.07 1.00
N LEU A 27 -12.63 10.90 0.72
CA LEU A 27 -13.20 9.83 -0.08
C LEU A 27 -13.41 8.59 0.79
N LEU A 28 -14.62 8.05 0.79
CA LEU A 28 -14.89 6.68 1.17
C LEU A 28 -15.05 5.83 -0.09
N ALA A 29 -14.45 4.64 -0.13
CA ALA A 29 -14.55 3.81 -1.31
C ALA A 29 -14.65 2.31 -1.02
N ASP A 30 -15.36 1.62 -1.92
CA ASP A 30 -15.41 0.17 -2.01
C ASP A 30 -14.64 -0.31 -3.25
N CYS A 31 -13.93 -1.43 -3.15
CA CYS A 31 -13.13 -2.04 -4.21
C CYS A 31 -13.74 -3.41 -4.61
N PRO A 32 -14.86 -3.43 -5.32
CA PRO A 32 -15.49 -4.68 -5.74
C PRO A 32 -14.62 -5.44 -6.75
N SER A 33 -14.61 -6.77 -6.67
CA SER A 33 -13.88 -7.63 -7.62
C SER A 33 -14.44 -7.58 -9.06
N HIS A 34 -15.72 -7.24 -9.20
CA HIS A 34 -16.44 -6.98 -10.45
C HIS A 34 -17.61 -6.02 -10.15
N PRO A 35 -18.19 -5.32 -11.14
CA PRO A 35 -19.20 -4.26 -10.89
C PRO A 35 -20.37 -4.68 -9.98
N ASP A 36 -20.86 -5.91 -10.12
CA ASP A 36 -22.01 -6.42 -9.34
C ASP A 36 -21.65 -7.10 -8.01
N ALA A 37 -20.38 -7.06 -7.59
CA ALA A 37 -19.95 -7.77 -6.38
C ALA A 37 -20.67 -7.23 -5.13
N GLY A 38 -21.21 -8.15 -4.32
CA GLY A 38 -21.99 -7.84 -3.12
C GLY A 38 -23.49 -7.65 -3.33
N GLY A 39 -23.97 -7.67 -4.58
CA GLY A 39 -25.40 -7.67 -4.94
C GLY A 39 -26.18 -6.46 -4.41
N GLU A 40 -27.50 -6.64 -4.26
CA GLU A 40 -28.42 -5.58 -3.79
C GLU A 40 -27.99 -4.94 -2.47
N ARG A 41 -27.38 -5.71 -1.56
CA ARG A 41 -26.90 -5.20 -0.28
C ARG A 41 -25.81 -4.14 -0.46
N ALA A 42 -24.85 -4.40 -1.36
CA ALA A 42 -23.77 -3.46 -1.64
C ALA A 42 -24.27 -2.21 -2.39
N LEU A 43 -25.25 -2.38 -3.28
CA LEU A 43 -25.87 -1.24 -3.99
C LEU A 43 -26.66 -0.35 -3.03
N ALA A 44 -27.49 -0.92 -2.16
CA ALA A 44 -28.21 -0.15 -1.14
C ALA A 44 -27.26 0.54 -0.14
N ALA A 45 -26.13 -0.10 0.18
CA ALA A 45 -25.11 0.52 1.00
C ALA A 45 -24.40 1.67 0.26
N ALA A 46 -24.13 1.51 -1.03
CA ALA A 46 -23.53 2.55 -1.86
C ALA A 46 -24.38 3.83 -1.90
N GLU A 47 -25.70 3.69 -2.05
CA GLU A 47 -26.64 4.81 -1.98
C GLU A 47 -26.61 5.48 -0.60
N ALA A 48 -26.71 4.69 0.48
CA ALA A 48 -26.71 5.23 1.84
C ALA A 48 -25.39 5.92 2.23
N VAL A 49 -24.25 5.35 1.82
CA VAL A 49 -22.92 5.94 2.05
C VAL A 49 -22.71 7.18 1.19
N GLY A 50 -23.18 7.16 -0.07
CA GLY A 50 -23.18 8.34 -0.94
C GLY A 50 -23.90 9.52 -0.32
N ALA A 51 -25.16 9.32 0.09
CA ALA A 51 -25.96 10.37 0.73
C ALA A 51 -25.31 10.90 2.02
N ALA A 52 -24.80 10.00 2.88
CA ALA A 52 -24.12 10.40 4.11
C ALA A 52 -22.80 11.17 3.83
N CYS A 53 -22.07 10.82 2.77
CA CYS A 53 -20.87 11.57 2.35
C CYS A 53 -21.24 12.99 1.89
N GLU A 54 -22.29 13.13 1.06
CA GLU A 54 -22.75 14.43 0.56
C GLU A 54 -23.13 15.38 1.72
N GLU A 55 -23.81 14.88 2.75
CA GLU A 55 -24.19 15.67 3.94
C GLU A 55 -22.99 16.27 4.69
N VAL A 56 -21.81 15.65 4.61
CA VAL A 56 -20.59 16.11 5.30
C VAL A 56 -19.54 16.68 4.35
N GLY A 57 -19.89 16.91 3.07
CA GLY A 57 -18.98 17.44 2.05
C GLY A 57 -17.87 16.46 1.63
N TRP A 58 -18.12 15.16 1.75
CA TRP A 58 -17.23 14.09 1.33
C TRP A 58 -17.75 13.45 0.04
N SER A 59 -16.92 12.59 -0.56
CA SER A 59 -17.27 11.79 -1.73
C SER A 59 -17.32 10.31 -1.38
N TYR A 60 -18.12 9.56 -2.14
CA TYR A 60 -18.14 8.12 -2.12
C TYR A 60 -17.97 7.56 -3.52
N GLN A 61 -17.18 6.50 -3.68
CA GLN A 61 -17.03 5.81 -4.95
C GLN A 61 -16.96 4.29 -4.79
N ARG A 62 -17.61 3.56 -5.69
CA ARG A 62 -17.27 2.16 -5.96
C ARG A 62 -16.20 2.16 -7.04
N LEU A 63 -14.96 1.86 -6.66
CA LEU A 63 -13.84 1.88 -7.60
C LEU A 63 -14.02 0.77 -8.64
N PRO A 64 -13.72 1.03 -9.92
CA PRO A 64 -13.74 -0.02 -10.91
C PRO A 64 -12.70 -1.09 -10.56
N PRO A 65 -12.97 -2.38 -10.85
CA PRO A 65 -11.95 -3.40 -10.77
C PRO A 65 -10.73 -3.01 -11.60
N LEU A 66 -9.55 -3.42 -11.16
CA LEU A 66 -8.36 -3.30 -12.00
C LEU A 66 -8.48 -4.27 -13.18
N GLU A 67 -8.01 -3.84 -14.34
CA GLU A 67 -8.10 -4.62 -15.58
C GLU A 67 -6.74 -4.77 -16.27
N GLY A 68 -6.70 -5.63 -17.28
CA GLY A 68 -5.56 -5.80 -18.19
C GLY A 68 -4.25 -6.15 -17.48
N ALA A 69 -3.16 -5.54 -17.95
CA ALA A 69 -1.82 -5.81 -17.43
C ALA A 69 -1.65 -5.39 -15.97
N LEU A 70 -2.28 -4.29 -15.54
CA LEU A 70 -2.21 -3.82 -14.16
C LEU A 70 -2.74 -4.86 -13.17
N ALA A 71 -3.93 -5.41 -13.44
CA ALA A 71 -4.52 -6.45 -12.59
C ALA A 71 -3.68 -7.74 -12.58
N ALA A 72 -3.20 -8.16 -13.77
CA ALA A 72 -2.39 -9.37 -13.91
C ALA A 72 -1.06 -9.25 -13.15
N ASN A 73 -0.36 -8.13 -13.33
CA ASN A 73 0.92 -7.86 -12.68
C ASN A 73 0.77 -7.74 -11.16
N LEU A 74 -0.24 -7.02 -10.66
CA LEU A 74 -0.48 -6.91 -9.21
C LEU A 74 -0.86 -8.26 -8.59
N LYS A 75 -1.71 -9.05 -9.25
CA LYS A 75 -2.06 -10.41 -8.79
C LYS A 75 -0.82 -11.30 -8.72
N TRP A 76 0.08 -11.18 -9.69
CA TRP A 76 1.32 -11.94 -9.72
C TRP A 76 2.33 -11.45 -8.67
N LEU A 77 2.56 -10.14 -8.55
CA LEU A 77 3.43 -9.52 -7.55
C LEU A 77 2.93 -9.81 -6.13
N ALA A 78 1.61 -9.92 -5.92
CA ALA A 78 1.05 -10.31 -4.64
C ALA A 78 1.59 -11.67 -4.17
N GLY A 79 2.01 -12.56 -5.07
CA GLY A 79 2.69 -13.82 -4.73
C GLY A 79 3.98 -13.62 -3.90
N TYR A 80 4.63 -12.46 -4.03
CA TYR A 80 5.88 -12.10 -3.37
C TYR A 80 5.70 -11.21 -2.13
N ARG A 81 4.46 -10.98 -1.67
CA ARG A 81 4.16 -10.09 -0.52
C ARG A 81 4.74 -10.53 0.83
N HIS A 82 5.02 -11.83 0.98
CA HIS A 82 5.44 -12.39 2.26
C HIS A 82 6.90 -12.04 2.57
N PRO A 83 7.27 -11.65 3.82
CA PRO A 83 8.64 -11.28 4.20
C PRO A 83 9.72 -12.34 3.91
N ARG A 84 9.33 -13.61 3.70
CA ARG A 84 10.24 -14.69 3.26
C ARG A 84 10.95 -14.38 1.93
N HIS A 85 10.38 -13.51 1.11
CA HIS A 85 10.94 -13.11 -0.17
C HIS A 85 11.95 -11.96 -0.04
N ARG A 86 12.28 -11.49 1.17
CA ARG A 86 13.36 -10.51 1.39
C ARG A 86 14.77 -11.07 1.13
N GLY A 87 14.89 -12.38 0.97
CA GLY A 87 16.16 -13.05 0.81
C GLY A 87 16.94 -13.12 2.13
N ARG A 88 18.20 -13.56 2.03
CA ARG A 88 19.15 -13.52 3.14
C ARG A 88 19.52 -12.08 3.51
N THR A 89 20.05 -11.89 4.71
CA THR A 89 20.48 -10.58 5.23
C THR A 89 21.37 -9.84 4.22
N GLY A 90 21.04 -8.57 3.94
CA GLY A 90 21.78 -7.70 3.02
C GLY A 90 21.39 -7.83 1.55
N LEU A 91 20.62 -8.86 1.17
CA LEU A 91 20.29 -9.08 -0.25
C LEU A 91 19.25 -8.08 -0.76
N LEU A 92 18.26 -7.72 0.05
CA LEU A 92 17.25 -6.74 -0.34
C LEU A 92 17.88 -5.36 -0.54
N GLU A 93 18.78 -4.97 0.35
CA GLU A 93 19.54 -3.72 0.27
C GLU A 93 20.38 -3.69 -1.00
N ALA A 94 21.16 -4.74 -1.27
CA ALA A 94 21.96 -4.85 -2.50
C ALA A 94 21.10 -4.78 -3.77
N VAL A 95 19.90 -5.37 -3.76
CA VAL A 95 18.95 -5.26 -4.87
C VAL A 95 18.47 -3.83 -5.05
N VAL A 96 18.06 -3.15 -3.97
CA VAL A 96 17.58 -1.76 -4.06
C VAL A 96 18.69 -0.83 -4.55
N ASP A 97 19.91 -0.99 -4.03
CA ASP A 97 21.08 -0.19 -4.41
C ASP A 97 21.42 -0.35 -5.90
N GLU A 98 21.30 -1.57 -6.45
CA GLU A 98 21.57 -1.82 -7.87
C GLU A 98 20.63 -1.05 -8.82
N PHE A 99 19.41 -0.77 -8.33
CA PHE A 99 18.37 -0.04 -9.06
C PHE A 99 18.26 1.44 -8.66
N GLU A 100 19.26 2.02 -7.98
CA GLU A 100 19.30 3.48 -7.76
C GLU A 100 19.18 4.30 -9.05
N ARG A 101 19.62 3.73 -10.18
CA ARG A 101 19.39 4.28 -11.52
C ARG A 101 18.50 3.33 -12.34
N PRO A 102 17.63 3.86 -13.20
CA PRO A 102 16.84 3.05 -14.12
C PRO A 102 17.68 2.00 -14.86
N ARG A 103 17.30 0.73 -14.70
CA ARG A 103 17.96 -0.40 -15.37
C ARG A 103 16.95 -1.47 -15.72
N ARG A 104 17.24 -2.26 -16.76
CA ARG A 104 16.44 -3.46 -17.05
C ARG A 104 16.50 -4.43 -15.87
N LEU A 105 15.35 -5.00 -15.52
CA LEU A 105 15.22 -5.98 -14.42
C LEU A 105 16.29 -7.09 -14.51
N VAL A 106 16.43 -7.72 -15.68
CA VAL A 106 17.40 -8.82 -15.88
C VAL A 106 18.85 -8.39 -15.66
N GLU A 107 19.21 -7.18 -16.06
CA GLU A 107 20.57 -6.65 -15.94
C GLU A 107 20.91 -6.32 -14.47
N GLY A 108 19.95 -5.76 -13.72
CA GLY A 108 20.14 -5.48 -12.29
C GLY A 108 20.18 -6.77 -11.46
N VAL A 109 19.27 -7.70 -11.73
CA VAL A 109 19.24 -9.01 -11.05
C VAL A 109 20.56 -9.76 -11.24
N ALA A 110 21.07 -9.83 -12.48
CA ALA A 110 22.32 -10.52 -12.78
C ALA A 110 23.56 -9.84 -12.19
N ALA A 111 23.51 -8.51 -12.00
CA ALA A 111 24.60 -7.78 -11.36
C ALA A 111 24.70 -8.08 -9.85
N VAL A 112 23.57 -8.32 -9.18
CA VAL A 112 23.53 -8.63 -7.75
C VAL A 112 23.95 -10.08 -7.46
N GLY A 113 23.54 -11.04 -8.29
CA GLY A 113 23.85 -12.45 -8.05
C GLY A 113 23.05 -13.45 -8.89
N ASP A 114 22.87 -14.66 -8.37
CA ASP A 114 22.12 -15.73 -9.04
C ASP A 114 20.65 -15.32 -9.23
N PRO A 115 20.14 -15.23 -10.48
CA PRO A 115 18.75 -14.87 -10.74
C PRO A 115 17.71 -15.72 -10.00
N ILE A 116 18.02 -17.00 -9.70
CA ILE A 116 17.11 -17.87 -8.94
C ILE A 116 16.93 -17.35 -7.51
N GLU A 117 17.99 -16.82 -6.89
CA GLU A 117 17.96 -16.23 -5.55
C GLU A 117 17.42 -14.79 -5.58
N VAL A 118 17.84 -14.00 -6.57
CA VAL A 118 17.64 -12.54 -6.60
C VAL A 118 16.26 -12.14 -7.13
N LEU A 119 15.71 -12.83 -8.13
CA LEU A 119 14.41 -12.45 -8.73
C LEU A 119 13.27 -12.36 -7.70
N PRO A 120 13.07 -13.34 -6.80
CA PRO A 120 12.05 -13.24 -5.77
C PRO A 120 12.19 -11.99 -4.88
N VAL A 121 13.43 -11.55 -4.63
CA VAL A 121 13.73 -10.34 -3.84
C VAL A 121 13.40 -9.08 -4.61
N ALA A 122 13.74 -8.99 -5.89
CA ALA A 122 13.36 -7.88 -6.75
C ALA A 122 11.82 -7.74 -6.85
N PHE A 123 11.10 -8.85 -6.99
CA PHE A 123 9.64 -8.83 -7.01
C PHE A 123 9.02 -8.48 -5.65
N HIS A 124 9.64 -8.91 -4.54
CA HIS A 124 9.27 -8.45 -3.21
C HIS A 124 9.46 -6.94 -3.05
N ALA A 125 10.58 -6.41 -3.54
CA ALA A 125 10.88 -4.98 -3.48
C ALA A 125 9.90 -4.15 -4.32
N LEU A 126 9.52 -4.61 -5.52
CA LEU A 126 8.45 -4.01 -6.33
C LEU A 126 7.09 -4.03 -5.60
N TRP A 127 6.72 -5.17 -5.00
CA TRP A 127 5.49 -5.25 -4.21
C TRP A 127 5.48 -4.31 -3.00
N ALA A 128 6.62 -4.19 -2.31
CA ALA A 128 6.78 -3.34 -1.14
C ALA A 128 6.93 -1.85 -1.47
N GLY A 129 6.97 -1.48 -2.76
CA GLY A 129 7.21 -0.10 -3.20
C GLY A 129 8.63 0.40 -2.95
N LEU A 130 9.58 -0.50 -2.70
CA LEU A 130 11.01 -0.19 -2.57
C LEU A 130 11.68 -0.07 -3.94
N LEU A 131 11.07 -0.68 -4.96
CA LEU A 131 11.36 -0.48 -6.37
C LEU A 131 10.06 -0.11 -7.09
N GLN A 132 10.20 0.57 -8.23
CA GLN A 132 9.11 0.93 -9.12
C GLN A 132 9.43 0.54 -10.57
N ALA A 133 8.38 0.20 -11.30
CA ALA A 133 8.39 -0.12 -12.72
C ALA A 133 7.04 0.25 -13.34
N ALA A 134 6.98 0.37 -14.67
CA ALA A 134 5.70 0.47 -15.37
C ALA A 134 4.94 -0.85 -15.23
N ILE A 135 3.94 -0.90 -14.35
CA ILE A 135 3.13 -2.09 -14.06
C ILE A 135 1.78 -2.10 -14.79
N ASP A 136 1.45 -1.02 -15.49
CA ASP A 136 0.30 -0.88 -16.38
C ASP A 136 0.52 -1.52 -17.76
N VAL A 137 1.75 -1.94 -18.05
CA VAL A 137 2.13 -2.77 -19.20
C VAL A 137 2.59 -4.15 -18.73
N PRO A 138 2.53 -5.21 -19.57
CA PRO A 138 2.95 -6.55 -19.16
C PRO A 138 4.36 -6.54 -18.56
N LEU A 139 4.52 -7.10 -17.35
CA LEU A 139 5.83 -7.17 -16.71
C LEU A 139 6.71 -8.22 -17.40
N HIS A 140 7.92 -7.84 -17.82
CA HIS A 140 8.88 -8.74 -18.46
C HIS A 140 10.31 -8.40 -18.04
N GLU A 141 11.27 -9.27 -18.36
CA GLU A 141 12.66 -9.17 -17.90
C GLU A 141 13.42 -7.89 -18.34
N ARG A 142 12.93 -7.21 -19.38
CA ARG A 142 13.54 -6.00 -19.94
C ARG A 142 12.87 -4.70 -19.48
N VAL A 143 11.85 -4.80 -18.62
CA VAL A 143 11.20 -3.62 -18.02
C VAL A 143 12.23 -2.80 -17.26
N LEU A 144 12.14 -1.48 -17.35
CA LEU A 144 12.97 -0.60 -16.54
C LEU A 144 12.44 -0.59 -15.10
N VAL A 145 13.35 -0.84 -14.18
CA VAL A 145 13.14 -0.80 -12.74
C VAL A 145 14.08 0.24 -12.16
N GLN A 146 13.60 0.96 -11.17
CA GLN A 146 14.40 1.89 -10.38
C GLN A 146 13.89 1.94 -8.95
N ALA A 147 14.71 2.38 -8.00
CA ALA A 147 14.23 2.83 -6.70
C ALA A 147 13.32 4.07 -6.90
N PRO A 148 12.29 4.27 -6.05
CA PRO A 148 11.53 5.51 -6.05
C PRO A 148 12.48 6.69 -5.87
N GLU A 149 12.24 7.79 -6.57
CA GLU A 149 12.91 9.05 -6.24
C GLU A 149 12.68 9.32 -4.76
N SER A 150 13.72 9.78 -4.05
CA SER A 150 13.63 10.13 -2.62
C SER A 150 12.72 11.35 -2.42
N GLY A 151 11.43 11.17 -2.65
CA GLY A 151 10.35 12.14 -2.55
C GLY A 151 9.34 11.62 -1.53
N GLY A 152 9.72 11.68 -0.25
CA GLY A 152 8.79 11.56 0.87
C GLY A 152 8.45 10.13 1.34
N GLY A 153 9.31 9.56 2.18
CA GLY A 153 8.83 9.04 3.46
C GLY A 153 8.37 7.58 3.58
N LEU A 154 8.77 6.64 2.71
CA LEU A 154 8.83 5.24 3.14
C LEU A 154 10.25 4.89 3.60
N ARG A 155 10.51 5.15 4.89
CA ARG A 155 11.66 4.55 5.61
C ARG A 155 11.46 3.03 5.63
N LEU A 156 12.51 2.29 5.29
CA LEU A 156 12.58 0.84 5.49
C LEU A 156 12.15 0.51 6.94
N PRO A 157 11.17 -0.38 7.17
CA PRO A 157 10.86 -0.83 8.52
C PRO A 157 12.02 -1.69 9.03
N GLY A 158 12.91 -1.10 9.84
CA GLY A 158 14.02 -1.82 10.44
C GLY A 158 15.24 -1.00 10.89
N ALA A 159 15.40 0.24 10.42
CA ALA A 159 16.48 1.08 10.91
C ALA A 159 16.15 1.60 12.32
N ARG A 160 16.67 0.92 13.35
CA ARG A 160 16.69 1.47 14.71
C ARG A 160 17.60 2.69 14.71
N ASP A 161 17.05 3.88 14.91
CA ASP A 161 17.85 5.06 15.22
C ASP A 161 18.51 4.83 16.59
N SER A 162 19.81 4.52 16.60
CA SER A 162 20.64 4.64 17.79
C SER A 162 20.99 6.11 17.98
N SER A 163 20.04 6.89 18.49
CA SER A 163 20.32 8.20 19.07
C SER A 163 20.17 8.10 20.58
N THR A 164 21.31 7.93 21.24
CA THR A 164 21.49 8.24 22.66
C THR A 164 21.28 9.74 22.85
N ASP A 165 20.22 10.11 23.55
CA ASP A 165 20.18 11.42 24.19
C ASP A 165 19.45 11.39 25.54
N GLY A 166 20.11 12.00 26.53
CA GLY A 166 19.45 12.71 27.62
C GLY A 166 18.76 11.91 28.72
N LEU A 167 19.55 11.29 29.60
CA LEU A 167 19.16 11.06 30.98
C LEU A 167 18.74 12.41 31.64
N ARG A 168 17.45 12.62 31.89
CA ARG A 168 16.97 13.61 32.87
C ARG A 168 16.22 12.90 33.98
N ALA A 169 16.88 12.83 35.13
CA ALA A 169 16.33 12.34 36.38
C ALA A 169 15.28 13.31 36.96
N GLY A 170 14.12 12.73 37.30
CA GLY A 170 13.37 12.94 38.53
C GLY A 170 13.08 14.37 39.01
N ALA A 171 11.87 14.85 38.72
CA ALA A 171 11.17 15.78 39.58
C ALA A 171 10.53 15.00 40.75
N GLY A 172 11.08 15.16 41.95
CA GLY A 172 10.51 14.66 43.20
C GLY A 172 9.53 15.66 43.79
N ILE A 173 8.30 15.20 43.97
CA ILE A 173 7.17 15.91 44.59
C ILE A 173 7.43 16.01 46.11
N ARG A 174 7.08 17.17 46.68
CA ARG A 174 7.08 17.47 48.12
C ARG A 174 5.89 16.80 48.79
N GLU A 175 6.09 16.18 49.95
CA GLU A 175 5.08 16.09 51.02
C GLU A 175 5.71 16.23 52.42
N ALA A 176 5.01 17.02 53.24
CA ALA A 176 4.84 17.03 54.70
C ALA A 176 6.05 17.04 55.67
N GLY A 177 6.08 18.10 56.49
CA GLY A 177 6.93 18.29 57.68
C GLY A 177 7.10 19.75 58.01
#